data_AF-A0A7K4H7Z9-F1
#
_entry.id   AF-A0A7K4H7Z9-F1
#
_cell.length_a   1.000
_cell.length_b   1.000
_cell.length_c   1.000
_cell.angle_alpha   90.00
_cell.angle_beta   90.00
_cell.angle_gamma   90.00
#
_symmetry.space_group_name_H-M   'P 1'
#
loop_
_entity.id
_entity.type
_entity.pdbx_description
1 polymer ?
#
loop_
_entity_poly.entity_id
_entity_poly.type
_entity_poly.pdbx_seq_one_letter_code
_entity_poly.pdbx_strand_id
1 'polypeptide(L)'
;MINEGFKKNWLKILKFNENREILEDPEKIKEYIRIPLSPITINANILYNFFELFYPKFINDQQNILDIVISEAEKKNKVLGLYLYKTEKAGVHQTIESLPEGLIRFKSWEIERLDDIFNKIQNEILKEKGIRISSIRLFKKEAIELINKHCERIEEISIYDFLERFLELIQKLFEQDLLLIYPEPIVFEFLKRGIELLGNIQMKNCVKFLEEILPEFNTSLVIIGNKIKIVILLQKIVLKSGKSELRLKIFTPDELEIKINDLNITDNLLTIQNKLKTMDAYYLNQNDIISFISEFFELAIPIKKENLKFLLQKVLFGYRSFEKHWNMIPRPKIYNTLRRFLIRLFGFNINLRKLSHWAIPDLIFNYLDFYFGLNSRILFIITDLKDNKKLKISRERLSKNACKHIFLLEFEESTLTKLRAINKEELFSSAYDSIYSIKGKLTEKYGALSAVIIVDKFLLENIIKNFIFDHMKFSFFPRFKTLKLMRNERYLTIFPEFPFYKLIKKKKSLSIMKLLLPILIDKHEF
;
A
#
# COMPACT_ATOMS: atom_id res chain seq x y z
N MET A 1 -28.10 6.43 -12.35
CA MET A 1 -28.53 5.02 -12.18
C MET A 1 -27.29 4.19 -11.90
N ILE A 2 -27.28 3.32 -10.89
CA ILE A 2 -26.11 2.51 -10.52
C ILE A 2 -25.96 1.32 -11.49
N ASN A 3 -24.72 0.90 -11.77
CA ASN A 3 -24.42 -0.28 -12.60
C ASN A 3 -25.18 -1.52 -12.10
N GLU A 4 -25.93 -2.16 -13.00
CA GLU A 4 -26.80 -3.30 -12.66
C GLU A 4 -26.02 -4.52 -12.12
N GLY A 5 -24.82 -4.78 -12.64
CA GLY A 5 -23.97 -5.87 -12.15
C GLY A 5 -23.48 -5.61 -10.72
N PHE A 6 -23.10 -4.36 -10.41
CA PHE A 6 -22.76 -3.95 -9.05
C PHE A 6 -23.98 -4.06 -8.11
N LYS A 7 -25.13 -3.52 -8.52
CA LYS A 7 -26.37 -3.56 -7.74
C LYS A 7 -26.80 -4.99 -7.42
N LYS A 8 -26.80 -5.89 -8.41
CA LYS A 8 -27.13 -7.31 -8.22
C LYS A 8 -26.17 -7.99 -7.24
N ASN A 9 -24.87 -7.74 -7.36
CA ASN A 9 -23.89 -8.27 -6.41
C ASN A 9 -24.15 -7.73 -5.01
N TRP A 10 -24.31 -6.42 -4.85
CA TRP A 10 -24.58 -5.79 -3.56
C TRP A 10 -25.85 -6.32 -2.86
N LEU A 11 -26.94 -6.52 -3.60
CA LEU A 11 -28.17 -7.13 -3.07
C LEU A 11 -27.96 -8.57 -2.60
N LYS A 12 -27.09 -9.35 -3.25
CA LYS A 12 -26.71 -10.69 -2.76
C LYS A 12 -25.98 -10.60 -1.41
N ILE A 13 -25.08 -9.63 -1.26
CA ILE A 13 -24.37 -9.40 0.00
C ILE A 13 -25.36 -9.07 1.12
N LEU A 14 -26.28 -8.13 0.88
CA LEU A 14 -27.31 -7.75 1.85
C LEU A 14 -28.17 -8.94 2.26
N LYS A 15 -28.66 -9.71 1.27
CA LYS A 15 -29.46 -10.92 1.53
C LYS A 15 -28.69 -11.95 2.37
N PHE A 16 -27.41 -12.18 2.09
CA PHE A 16 -26.59 -13.07 2.90
C PHE A 16 -26.46 -12.55 4.33
N ASN A 17 -26.15 -11.26 4.50
CA ASN A 17 -25.99 -10.63 5.82
C ASN A 17 -27.26 -10.67 6.67
N GLU A 18 -28.42 -10.44 6.05
CA GLU A 18 -29.75 -10.51 6.70
C GLU A 18 -30.06 -11.91 7.22
N ASN A 19 -29.71 -12.95 6.46
CA ASN A 19 -30.05 -14.33 6.81
C ASN A 19 -28.99 -15.04 7.66
N ARG A 20 -27.82 -14.42 7.88
CA ARG A 20 -26.65 -15.10 8.48
C ARG A 20 -26.92 -15.71 9.84
N GLU A 21 -27.66 -15.02 10.71
CA GLU A 21 -27.91 -15.49 12.08
C GLU A 21 -28.85 -16.70 12.15
N ILE A 22 -29.61 -16.95 11.08
CA ILE A 22 -30.56 -18.07 10.98
C ILE A 22 -29.85 -19.31 10.40
N LEU A 23 -28.63 -19.17 9.90
CA LEU A 23 -27.87 -20.28 9.31
C LEU A 23 -27.21 -21.11 10.41
N GLU A 24 -27.46 -22.42 10.40
CA GLU A 24 -26.92 -23.35 11.41
C GLU A 24 -25.38 -23.44 11.39
N ASP A 25 -24.76 -23.36 10.21
CA ASP A 25 -23.29 -23.43 10.02
C ASP A 25 -22.82 -22.44 8.94
N PRO A 26 -22.80 -21.12 9.20
CA PRO A 26 -22.47 -20.10 8.20
C PRO A 26 -21.05 -20.24 7.62
N GLU A 27 -20.13 -20.87 8.36
CA GLU A 27 -18.75 -21.11 7.93
C GLU A 27 -18.65 -22.18 6.82
N LYS A 28 -19.63 -23.09 6.72
CA LYS A 28 -19.64 -24.19 5.74
C LYS A 28 -20.39 -23.84 4.46
N ILE A 29 -20.99 -22.66 4.40
CA ILE A 29 -21.82 -22.23 3.27
C ILE A 29 -20.93 -21.96 2.05
N LYS A 30 -21.25 -22.62 0.92
CA LYS A 30 -20.56 -22.43 -0.36
C LYS A 30 -21.20 -21.33 -1.21
N GLU A 31 -21.53 -20.21 -0.59
CA GLU A 31 -22.02 -19.02 -1.30
C GLU A 31 -20.86 -18.08 -1.59
N TYR A 32 -20.72 -17.70 -2.86
CA TYR A 32 -19.64 -16.86 -3.33
C TYR A 32 -20.19 -15.53 -3.84
N ILE A 33 -19.55 -14.45 -3.40
CA ILE A 33 -19.92 -13.09 -3.73
C ILE A 33 -18.66 -12.30 -4.08
N ARG A 34 -18.82 -11.27 -4.90
CA ARG A 34 -17.71 -10.40 -5.30
C ARG A 34 -17.50 -9.33 -4.24
N ILE A 35 -16.26 -9.09 -3.82
CA ILE A 35 -15.92 -7.95 -2.97
C ILE A 35 -16.31 -6.67 -3.74
N PRO A 36 -17.08 -5.73 -3.15
CA PRO A 36 -17.54 -4.53 -3.83
C PRO A 36 -16.42 -3.78 -4.56
N LEU A 37 -16.73 -3.29 -5.76
CA LEU A 37 -15.81 -2.54 -6.62
C LEU A 37 -14.53 -3.28 -7.02
N SER A 38 -14.44 -4.60 -6.85
CA SER A 38 -13.29 -5.41 -7.27
C SER A 38 -13.71 -6.56 -8.20
N PRO A 39 -12.76 -7.20 -8.93
CA PRO A 39 -12.97 -8.47 -9.64
C PRO A 39 -12.97 -9.71 -8.73
N ILE A 40 -12.66 -9.55 -7.43
CA ILE A 40 -12.32 -10.68 -6.55
C ILE A 40 -13.59 -11.29 -5.97
N THR A 41 -13.79 -12.58 -6.23
CA THR A 41 -14.88 -13.38 -5.66
C THR A 41 -14.37 -14.19 -4.46
N ILE A 42 -15.10 -14.13 -3.35
CA ILE A 42 -14.78 -14.85 -2.11
C ILE A 42 -16.03 -15.48 -1.50
N ASN A 43 -15.82 -16.39 -0.55
CA ASN A 43 -16.88 -16.92 0.29
C ASN A 43 -17.61 -15.78 1.04
N ALA A 44 -18.94 -15.80 1.04
CA ALA A 44 -19.76 -14.75 1.62
C ALA A 44 -19.54 -14.56 3.13
N ASN A 45 -19.29 -15.65 3.87
CA ASN A 45 -18.99 -15.57 5.29
C ASN A 45 -17.63 -14.91 5.57
N ILE A 46 -16.63 -15.09 4.68
CA ILE A 46 -15.37 -14.35 4.79
C ILE A 46 -15.63 -12.85 4.62
N LEU A 47 -16.40 -12.44 3.61
CA LEU A 47 -16.68 -11.03 3.37
C LEU A 47 -17.43 -10.40 4.54
N TYR A 48 -18.44 -11.09 5.08
CA TYR A 48 -19.17 -10.65 6.26
C TYR A 48 -18.20 -10.34 7.41
N ASN A 49 -17.30 -11.28 7.72
CA ASN A 49 -16.36 -11.09 8.82
C ASN A 49 -15.34 -9.98 8.53
N PHE A 50 -14.96 -9.76 7.26
CA PHE A 50 -14.15 -8.60 6.88
C PHE A 50 -14.89 -7.29 7.09
N PHE A 51 -16.17 -7.20 6.75
CA PHE A 51 -16.97 -6.01 7.02
C PHE A 51 -17.05 -5.72 8.51
N GLU A 52 -17.41 -6.71 9.32
CA GLU A 52 -17.46 -6.58 10.78
C GLU A 52 -16.13 -6.10 11.38
N LEU A 53 -15.01 -6.56 10.82
CA LEU A 53 -13.68 -6.29 11.36
C LEU A 53 -13.09 -4.96 10.89
N PHE A 54 -13.25 -4.62 9.62
CA PHE A 54 -12.60 -3.47 9.00
C PHE A 54 -13.48 -2.22 8.98
N TYR A 55 -14.78 -2.34 8.68
CA TYR A 55 -15.60 -1.15 8.46
C TYR A 55 -15.75 -0.26 9.70
N PRO A 56 -16.02 -0.80 10.91
CA PRO A 56 -16.10 0.02 12.11
C PRO A 56 -14.78 0.69 12.45
N LYS A 57 -13.66 0.00 12.20
CA LYS A 57 -12.32 0.48 12.55
C LYS A 57 -11.80 1.56 11.60
N PHE A 58 -12.08 1.42 10.31
CA PHE A 58 -11.44 2.22 9.27
C PHE A 58 -12.38 3.20 8.55
N ILE A 59 -13.68 2.88 8.50
CA ILE A 59 -14.72 3.66 7.82
C ILE A 59 -15.69 4.33 8.82
N ASN A 60 -15.59 3.99 10.11
CA ASN A 60 -16.45 4.47 11.20
C ASN A 60 -17.95 4.14 11.04
N ASP A 61 -18.23 3.00 10.41
CA ASP A 61 -19.59 2.48 10.24
C ASP A 61 -20.06 1.75 11.51
N GLN A 62 -20.40 2.51 12.55
CA GLN A 62 -20.81 1.93 13.83
C GLN A 62 -22.28 1.48 13.85
N GLN A 63 -23.15 2.16 13.10
CA GLN A 63 -24.60 1.95 13.07
C GLN A 63 -25.16 2.19 11.65
N ASN A 64 -26.45 2.55 11.54
CA ASN A 64 -27.12 2.83 10.27
C ASN A 64 -26.41 3.94 9.50
N ILE A 65 -26.41 3.86 8.18
CA ILE A 65 -25.71 4.79 7.30
C ILE A 65 -26.70 5.36 6.30
N LEU A 66 -26.56 6.63 6.00
CA LEU A 66 -27.36 7.27 4.96
C LEU A 66 -26.48 7.72 3.80
N ASP A 67 -26.70 7.11 2.64
CA ASP A 67 -26.11 7.57 1.38
C ASP A 67 -27.05 8.59 0.72
N ILE A 68 -26.50 9.72 0.31
CA ILE A 68 -27.20 10.84 -0.29
C ILE A 68 -26.57 11.11 -1.65
N VAL A 69 -27.35 10.98 -2.72
CA VAL A 69 -26.89 11.34 -4.08
C VAL A 69 -27.41 12.73 -4.41
N ILE A 70 -26.52 13.65 -4.80
CA ILE A 70 -26.90 15.01 -5.16
C ILE A 70 -26.50 15.37 -6.60
N SER A 71 -27.27 16.27 -7.20
CA SER A 71 -26.83 17.06 -8.35
C SER A 71 -26.46 18.45 -7.86
N GLU A 72 -25.30 18.94 -8.27
CA GLU A 72 -24.98 20.36 -8.15
C GLU A 72 -25.86 21.13 -9.14
N ALA A 73 -26.53 22.18 -8.64
CA ALA A 73 -27.20 23.20 -9.44
C ALA A 73 -26.92 24.55 -8.80
N GLU A 74 -26.81 25.62 -9.61
CA GLU A 74 -26.22 26.93 -9.27
C GLU A 74 -26.71 27.60 -7.97
N LYS A 75 -27.84 27.18 -7.39
CA LYS A 75 -28.39 27.78 -6.15
C LYS A 75 -28.86 26.79 -5.07
N LYS A 76 -29.07 25.51 -5.41
CA LYS A 76 -29.55 24.46 -4.49
C LYS A 76 -29.06 23.10 -4.97
N ASN A 77 -28.53 22.30 -4.06
CA ASN A 77 -28.29 20.89 -4.36
C ASN A 77 -29.63 20.17 -4.48
N LYS A 78 -29.82 19.50 -5.62
CA LYS A 78 -30.99 18.64 -5.80
C LYS A 78 -30.63 17.25 -5.30
N VAL A 79 -31.32 16.77 -4.26
CA VAL A 79 -31.23 15.38 -3.84
C VAL A 79 -31.85 14.51 -4.95
N LEU A 80 -31.07 13.57 -5.48
CA LEU A 80 -31.45 12.63 -6.53
C LEU A 80 -31.72 11.22 -5.98
N GLY A 81 -31.29 10.95 -4.74
CA GLY A 81 -31.46 9.65 -4.11
C GLY A 81 -31.07 9.70 -2.64
N LEU A 82 -31.83 8.98 -1.82
CA LEU A 82 -31.59 8.81 -0.39
C LEU A 82 -31.72 7.33 -0.07
N TYR A 83 -30.64 6.73 0.42
CA TYR A 83 -30.57 5.30 0.70
C TYR A 83 -30.11 5.05 2.13
N LEU A 84 -31.01 4.50 2.93
CA LEU A 84 -30.77 4.20 4.32
C LEU A 84 -30.37 2.73 4.45
N TYR A 85 -29.13 2.51 4.89
CA TYR A 85 -28.59 1.19 5.19
C TYR A 85 -28.81 0.87 6.66
N LYS A 86 -29.48 -0.25 6.93
CA LYS A 86 -29.69 -0.73 8.30
C LYS A 86 -28.60 -1.71 8.70
N THR A 87 -28.14 -1.54 9.93
CA THR A 87 -26.95 -2.21 10.48
C THR A 87 -27.27 -2.66 11.90
N GLU A 88 -27.53 -3.95 12.10
CA GLU A 88 -27.65 -4.53 13.45
C GLU A 88 -26.29 -4.72 14.11
N LYS A 89 -25.28 -5.07 13.30
CA LYS A 89 -23.89 -5.23 13.73
C LYS A 89 -23.02 -4.19 13.06
N ALA A 90 -22.13 -3.55 13.83
CA ALA A 90 -21.23 -2.54 13.30
C ALA A 90 -20.51 -3.02 12.02
N GLY A 91 -20.54 -2.20 10.97
CA GLY A 91 -19.93 -2.47 9.67
C GLY A 91 -20.70 -3.41 8.74
N VAL A 92 -21.74 -4.10 9.20
CA VAL A 92 -22.46 -5.12 8.41
C VAL A 92 -23.86 -4.63 8.02
N HIS A 93 -24.00 -4.21 6.76
CA HIS A 93 -25.30 -3.75 6.25
C HIS A 93 -26.19 -4.96 5.92
N GLN A 94 -27.43 -4.97 6.42
CA GLN A 94 -28.40 -6.05 6.17
C GLN A 94 -29.45 -5.67 5.14
N THR A 95 -29.98 -4.46 5.24
CA THR A 95 -31.03 -3.99 4.32
C THR A 95 -30.72 -2.58 3.83
N ILE A 96 -31.32 -2.24 2.69
CA ILE A 96 -31.27 -0.90 2.10
C ILE A 96 -32.70 -0.44 1.83
N GLU A 97 -33.02 0.77 2.27
CA GLU A 97 -34.33 1.39 2.10
C GLU A 97 -34.18 2.70 1.32
N SER A 98 -34.94 2.87 0.23
CA SER A 98 -35.00 4.15 -0.48
C SER A 98 -35.96 5.09 0.24
N LEU A 99 -35.49 6.29 0.58
CA LEU A 99 -36.31 7.32 1.22
C LEU A 99 -36.82 8.35 0.20
N PRO A 100 -37.91 9.07 0.49
CA PRO A 100 -38.40 10.12 -0.40
C PRO A 100 -37.37 11.23 -0.57
N GLU A 101 -37.02 11.60 -1.80
CA GLU A 101 -36.02 12.65 -2.10
C GLU A 101 -36.30 13.99 -1.41
N GLY A 102 -37.59 14.29 -1.16
CA GLY A 102 -38.03 15.51 -0.49
C GLY A 102 -37.81 15.53 1.03
N LEU A 103 -37.45 14.40 1.64
CA LEU A 103 -37.28 14.24 3.08
C LEU A 103 -36.18 15.16 3.62
N ILE A 104 -35.06 15.25 2.90
CA ILE A 104 -33.90 16.04 3.28
C ILE A 104 -33.72 17.17 2.28
N ARG A 105 -33.52 18.39 2.79
CA ARG A 105 -33.21 19.56 1.96
C ARG A 105 -32.14 20.43 2.58
N PHE A 106 -31.10 20.72 1.81
CA PHE A 106 -30.02 21.63 2.17
C PHE A 106 -29.53 22.41 0.94
N LYS A 107 -28.99 23.59 1.19
CA LYS A 107 -28.36 24.49 0.22
C LYS A 107 -26.90 24.09 0.01
N SER A 108 -26.31 24.53 -1.09
CA SER A 108 -24.95 24.14 -1.45
C SER A 108 -23.89 24.60 -0.46
N TRP A 109 -24.02 25.81 0.10
CA TRP A 109 -23.11 26.33 1.12
C TRP A 109 -23.20 25.59 2.46
N GLU A 110 -24.31 24.89 2.75
CA GLU A 110 -24.42 24.10 3.99
C GLU A 110 -23.46 22.89 3.95
N ILE A 111 -23.04 22.42 2.77
CA ILE A 111 -22.09 21.30 2.63
C ILE A 111 -20.73 21.62 3.27
N GLU A 112 -20.34 22.90 3.33
CA GLU A 112 -19.11 23.31 4.00
C GLU A 112 -19.15 23.04 5.52
N ARG A 113 -20.34 22.81 6.08
CA ARG A 113 -20.60 22.50 7.50
C ARG A 113 -21.34 21.17 7.63
N LEU A 114 -20.64 20.08 7.28
CA LEU A 114 -21.20 18.73 7.28
C LEU A 114 -21.72 18.28 8.66
N ASP A 115 -21.18 18.81 9.75
CA ASP A 115 -21.61 18.57 11.13
C ASP A 115 -23.03 19.07 11.39
N ASP A 116 -23.33 20.31 10.99
CA ASP A 116 -24.66 20.91 11.10
C ASP A 116 -25.67 20.15 10.23
N ILE A 117 -25.28 19.83 8.99
CA ILE A 117 -26.09 19.01 8.08
C ILE A 117 -26.38 17.65 8.70
N PHE A 118 -25.37 16.98 9.24
CA PHE A 118 -25.50 15.66 9.84
C PHE A 118 -26.52 15.69 11.00
N ASN A 119 -26.40 16.66 11.91
CA ASN A 119 -27.33 16.79 13.04
C ASN A 119 -28.77 17.03 12.59
N LYS A 120 -28.96 17.86 11.55
CA LYS A 120 -30.28 18.11 10.96
C LYS A 120 -30.87 16.84 10.35
N ILE A 121 -30.10 16.13 9.53
CA ILE A 121 -30.49 14.88 8.89
C ILE A 121 -30.79 13.81 9.93
N GLN A 122 -29.93 13.67 10.94
CA GLN A 122 -30.12 12.74 12.06
C GLN A 122 -31.47 12.99 12.76
N ASN A 123 -31.84 14.25 12.99
CA ASN A 123 -33.12 14.58 13.61
C ASN A 123 -34.31 14.23 12.71
N GLU A 124 -34.21 14.47 11.39
CA GLU A 124 -35.26 14.11 10.42
C GLU A 124 -35.43 12.59 10.32
N ILE A 125 -34.32 11.84 10.17
CA ILE A 125 -34.35 10.37 10.11
C ILE A 125 -34.88 9.76 11.42
N LEU A 126 -34.49 10.31 12.58
CA LEU A 126 -35.00 9.82 13.87
C LEU A 126 -36.50 10.03 14.01
N LYS A 127 -37.03 11.18 13.55
CA LYS A 127 -38.47 11.47 13.59
C LYS A 127 -39.28 10.55 12.68
N GLU A 128 -38.81 10.32 11.46
CA GLU A 128 -39.55 9.55 10.45
C GLU A 128 -39.39 8.04 10.59
N LYS A 129 -38.22 7.58 11.03
CA LYS A 129 -37.86 6.14 11.05
C LYS A 129 -37.60 5.59 12.44
N GLY A 130 -37.49 6.43 13.47
CA GLY A 130 -37.19 5.98 14.83
C GLY A 130 -35.78 5.42 15.00
N ILE A 131 -34.87 5.66 14.06
CA ILE A 131 -33.50 5.12 14.10
C ILE A 131 -32.43 6.22 14.06
N ARG A 132 -31.26 5.88 14.60
CA ARG A 132 -30.06 6.72 14.53
C ARG A 132 -29.12 6.28 13.43
N ILE A 133 -28.42 7.22 12.82
CA ILE A 133 -27.36 6.98 11.85
C ILE A 133 -26.01 7.33 12.48
N SER A 134 -24.97 6.55 12.19
CA SER A 134 -23.61 6.88 12.63
C SER A 134 -22.87 7.76 11.63
N SER A 135 -23.26 7.71 10.36
CA SER A 135 -22.60 8.46 9.30
C SER A 135 -23.53 8.80 8.13
N ILE A 136 -23.18 9.87 7.44
CA ILE A 136 -23.72 10.24 6.13
C ILE A 136 -22.62 10.14 5.08
N ARG A 137 -22.97 9.70 3.88
CA ARG A 137 -22.09 9.72 2.71
C ARG A 137 -22.76 10.45 1.59
N LEU A 138 -22.12 11.49 1.10
CA LEU A 138 -22.67 12.40 0.12
C LEU A 138 -21.92 12.19 -1.19
N PHE A 139 -22.63 11.67 -2.18
CA PHE A 139 -22.12 11.41 -3.51
C PHE A 139 -22.65 12.45 -4.48
N LYS A 140 -21.76 13.20 -5.13
CA LYS A 140 -22.14 13.99 -6.30
C LYS A 140 -22.50 13.04 -7.45
N LYS A 141 -23.41 13.44 -8.32
CA LYS A 141 -23.86 12.63 -9.46
C LYS A 141 -22.68 12.11 -10.30
N GLU A 142 -21.67 12.94 -10.51
CA GLU A 142 -20.44 12.58 -11.23
C GLU A 142 -19.67 11.44 -10.54
N ALA A 143 -19.65 11.35 -9.20
CA ALA A 143 -19.06 10.21 -8.49
C ALA A 143 -19.72 8.90 -8.91
N ILE A 144 -21.06 8.88 -8.98
CA ILE A 144 -21.82 7.70 -9.38
C ILE A 144 -21.50 7.31 -10.82
N GLU A 145 -21.34 8.28 -11.72
CA GLU A 145 -20.96 8.05 -13.12
C GLU A 145 -19.55 7.43 -13.23
N LEU A 146 -18.58 7.93 -12.45
CA LEU A 146 -17.24 7.37 -12.38
C LEU A 146 -17.22 5.95 -11.79
N ILE A 147 -17.97 5.72 -10.71
CA ILE A 147 -18.10 4.39 -10.08
C ILE A 147 -18.72 3.39 -11.06
N ASN A 148 -19.75 3.79 -11.79
CA ASN A 148 -20.40 2.95 -12.79
C ASN A 148 -19.43 2.54 -13.89
N LYS A 149 -18.66 3.49 -14.41
CA LYS A 149 -17.63 3.25 -15.43
C LYS A 149 -16.54 2.30 -14.93
N HIS A 150 -16.15 2.40 -13.65
CA HIS A 150 -15.23 1.45 -13.03
C HIS A 150 -15.83 0.03 -12.95
N CYS A 151 -17.13 -0.08 -12.66
CA CYS A 151 -17.85 -1.35 -12.56
C CYS A 151 -18.10 -2.03 -13.92
N GLU A 152 -17.96 -1.32 -15.04
CA GLU A 152 -18.14 -1.91 -16.38
C GLU A 152 -17.14 -3.05 -16.62
N ARG A 153 -17.70 -4.26 -16.83
CA ARG A 153 -16.97 -5.51 -17.07
C ARG A 153 -15.89 -5.79 -16.02
N ILE A 154 -16.12 -5.35 -14.77
CA ILE A 154 -15.14 -5.50 -13.68
C ILE A 154 -14.82 -6.97 -13.38
N GLU A 155 -15.72 -7.90 -13.72
CA GLU A 155 -15.49 -9.34 -13.54
C GLU A 155 -14.46 -9.92 -14.50
N GLU A 156 -14.17 -9.21 -15.60
CA GLU A 156 -13.33 -9.68 -16.70
C GLU A 156 -11.93 -9.06 -16.70
N ILE A 157 -11.69 -8.05 -15.86
CA ILE A 157 -10.40 -7.36 -15.81
C ILE A 157 -9.41 -8.10 -14.91
N SER A 158 -8.12 -7.99 -15.23
CA SER A 158 -7.06 -8.52 -14.38
C SER A 158 -7.00 -7.78 -13.04
N ILE A 159 -6.40 -8.39 -12.00
CA ILE A 159 -6.16 -7.71 -10.71
C ILE A 159 -5.32 -6.45 -10.91
N TYR A 160 -4.40 -6.50 -11.86
CA TYR A 160 -3.53 -5.38 -12.18
C TYR A 160 -4.32 -4.19 -12.76
N ASP A 161 -5.12 -4.43 -13.80
CA ASP A 161 -5.98 -3.40 -14.39
C ASP A 161 -6.99 -2.87 -13.38
N PHE A 162 -7.50 -3.73 -12.50
CA PHE A 162 -8.34 -3.34 -11.38
C PHE A 162 -7.63 -2.34 -10.46
N LEU A 163 -6.42 -2.63 -9.99
CA LEU A 163 -5.68 -1.74 -9.09
C LEU A 163 -5.40 -0.38 -9.74
N GLU A 164 -5.04 -0.35 -11.03
CA GLU A 164 -4.87 0.90 -11.77
C GLU A 164 -6.16 1.71 -11.84
N ARG A 165 -7.27 1.09 -12.27
CA ARG A 165 -8.57 1.76 -12.43
C ARG A 165 -9.11 2.23 -11.09
N PHE A 166 -8.97 1.42 -10.05
CA PHE A 166 -9.46 1.73 -8.71
C PHE A 166 -8.72 2.91 -8.08
N LEU A 167 -7.39 2.95 -8.18
CA LEU A 167 -6.64 4.10 -7.67
C LEU A 167 -6.87 5.37 -8.51
N GLU A 168 -7.05 5.25 -9.82
CA GLU A 168 -7.45 6.39 -10.64
C GLU A 168 -8.83 6.92 -10.25
N LEU A 169 -9.78 6.03 -9.95
CA LEU A 169 -11.11 6.39 -9.44
C LEU A 169 -10.98 7.14 -8.10
N ILE A 170 -10.27 6.56 -7.12
CA ILE A 170 -10.07 7.18 -5.80
C ILE A 170 -9.45 8.58 -5.97
N GLN A 171 -8.40 8.70 -6.77
CA GLN A 171 -7.73 9.99 -6.99
C GLN A 171 -8.70 11.05 -7.52
N LYS A 172 -9.50 10.72 -8.54
CA LYS A 172 -10.49 11.66 -9.11
C LYS A 172 -11.57 12.04 -8.12
N LEU A 173 -12.08 11.07 -7.35
CA LEU A 173 -13.12 11.33 -6.35
C LEU A 173 -12.67 12.37 -5.31
N PHE A 174 -11.40 12.32 -4.89
CA PHE A 174 -10.82 13.30 -3.95
C PHE A 174 -10.43 14.62 -4.63
N GLU A 175 -9.74 14.59 -5.77
CA GLU A 175 -9.30 15.82 -6.46
C GLU A 175 -10.45 16.72 -6.91
N GLN A 176 -11.62 16.13 -7.15
CA GLN A 176 -12.83 16.83 -7.59
C GLN A 176 -13.88 16.97 -6.46
N ASP A 177 -13.54 16.60 -5.22
CA ASP A 177 -14.44 16.62 -4.05
C ASP A 177 -15.81 15.97 -4.33
N LEU A 178 -15.84 14.84 -5.03
CA LEU A 178 -17.09 14.20 -5.49
C LEU A 178 -17.75 13.29 -4.44
N LEU A 179 -17.00 12.93 -3.41
CA LEU A 179 -17.45 12.10 -2.30
C LEU A 179 -17.10 12.80 -0.99
N LEU A 180 -18.07 12.92 -0.10
CA LEU A 180 -17.88 13.42 1.27
C LEU A 180 -18.45 12.40 2.25
N ILE A 181 -17.77 12.19 3.38
CA ILE A 181 -18.21 11.29 4.44
C ILE A 181 -18.12 12.05 5.77
N TYR A 182 -19.19 11.98 6.56
CA TYR A 182 -19.18 12.55 7.91
C TYR A 182 -19.78 11.56 8.92
N PRO A 183 -19.16 11.37 10.11
CA PRO A 183 -17.83 11.86 10.48
C PRO A 183 -16.73 11.31 9.56
N GLU A 184 -15.67 12.10 9.35
CA GLU A 184 -14.61 11.75 8.41
C GLU A 184 -13.84 10.51 8.90
N PRO A 185 -13.77 9.42 8.11
CA PRO A 185 -13.02 8.24 8.50
C PRO A 185 -11.50 8.44 8.39
N ILE A 186 -10.73 7.77 9.26
CA ILE A 186 -9.26 7.86 9.29
C ILE A 186 -8.65 7.49 7.93
N VAL A 187 -9.14 6.43 7.27
CA VAL A 187 -8.65 6.04 5.95
C VAL A 187 -8.96 7.10 4.90
N PHE A 188 -10.11 7.78 5.03
CA PHE A 188 -10.53 8.81 4.10
C PHE A 188 -9.61 10.04 4.21
N GLU A 189 -9.35 10.50 5.44
CA GLU A 189 -8.41 11.58 5.72
C GLU A 189 -6.99 11.23 5.22
N PHE A 190 -6.51 10.03 5.54
CA PHE A 190 -5.20 9.56 5.11
C PHE A 190 -5.07 9.55 3.58
N LEU A 191 -6.07 9.02 2.86
CA LEU A 191 -6.05 8.98 1.40
C LEU A 191 -6.11 10.40 0.79
N LYS A 192 -6.99 11.26 1.31
CA LYS A 192 -7.13 12.65 0.86
C LYS A 192 -5.81 13.40 0.99
N ARG A 193 -5.22 13.41 2.19
CA ARG A 193 -3.94 14.06 2.46
C ARG A 193 -2.79 13.42 1.69
N GLY A 194 -2.82 12.11 1.50
CA GLY A 194 -1.83 11.38 0.70
C GLY A 194 -1.85 11.82 -0.77
N ILE A 195 -3.03 12.02 -1.35
CA ILE A 195 -3.19 12.54 -2.72
C ILE A 195 -2.70 13.99 -2.80
N GLU A 196 -3.05 14.84 -1.82
CA GLU A 196 -2.52 16.21 -1.72
C GLU A 196 -0.98 16.23 -1.71
N LEU A 197 -0.36 15.32 -0.95
CA LEU A 197 1.10 15.18 -0.86
C LEU A 197 1.73 14.74 -2.18
N LEU A 198 1.09 13.81 -2.91
CA LEU A 198 1.54 13.32 -4.22
C LEU A 198 1.49 14.40 -5.32
N GLY A 199 0.75 15.49 -5.10
CA GLY A 199 0.63 16.61 -6.04
C GLY A 199 0.07 16.14 -7.39
N ASN A 200 0.85 16.32 -8.46
CA ASN A 200 0.45 15.95 -9.82
C ASN A 200 0.75 14.49 -10.19
N ILE A 201 1.18 13.66 -9.24
CA ILE A 201 1.51 12.26 -9.50
C ILE A 201 0.23 11.42 -9.49
N GLN A 202 -0.02 10.74 -10.60
CA GLN A 202 -1.13 9.81 -10.68
C GLN A 202 -0.81 8.51 -9.92
N MET A 203 -1.66 8.10 -9.00
CA MET A 203 -1.50 6.88 -8.20
C MET A 203 -1.39 5.61 -9.06
N LYS A 204 -2.09 5.56 -10.21
CA LYS A 204 -1.94 4.45 -11.18
C LYS A 204 -0.51 4.29 -11.69
N ASN A 205 0.24 5.40 -11.83
CA ASN A 205 1.64 5.36 -12.27
C ASN A 205 2.55 4.82 -11.17
N CYS A 206 2.19 5.02 -9.90
CA CYS A 206 2.88 4.41 -8.77
C CYS A 206 2.71 2.89 -8.77
N VAL A 207 1.49 2.38 -9.02
CA VAL A 207 1.25 0.94 -9.14
C VAL A 207 1.97 0.32 -10.34
N LYS A 208 1.93 0.98 -11.51
CA LYS A 208 2.75 0.59 -12.68
C LYS A 208 4.21 0.43 -12.32
N PHE A 209 4.76 1.45 -11.66
CA PHE A 209 6.16 1.46 -11.27
C PHE A 209 6.49 0.34 -10.27
N LEU A 210 5.65 0.14 -9.25
CA LEU A 210 5.82 -0.95 -8.27
C LEU A 210 5.75 -2.32 -8.95
N GLU A 211 4.81 -2.52 -9.87
CA GLU A 211 4.72 -3.76 -10.62
C GLU A 211 6.00 -4.00 -11.41
N GLU A 212 6.49 -3.02 -12.16
CA GLU A 212 7.70 -3.18 -12.97
C GLU A 212 8.95 -3.59 -12.18
N ILE A 213 9.07 -3.16 -10.92
CA ILE A 213 10.25 -3.46 -10.08
C ILE A 213 10.12 -4.74 -9.26
N LEU A 214 8.89 -5.24 -9.06
CA LEU A 214 8.65 -6.47 -8.30
C LEU A 214 9.12 -7.71 -9.11
N PRO A 215 9.87 -8.65 -8.51
CA PRO A 215 10.21 -9.91 -9.18
C PRO A 215 8.99 -10.81 -9.31
N GLU A 216 9.09 -11.87 -10.13
CA GLU A 216 8.13 -12.98 -10.07
C GLU A 216 8.14 -13.62 -8.67
N PHE A 217 6.96 -13.98 -8.19
CA PHE A 217 6.79 -14.67 -6.92
C PHE A 217 5.53 -15.54 -6.95
N ASN A 218 5.50 -16.56 -6.11
CA ASN A 218 4.38 -17.49 -5.98
C ASN A 218 4.29 -17.93 -4.52
N THR A 219 3.41 -17.29 -3.77
CA THR A 219 3.41 -17.35 -2.31
C THR A 219 2.00 -17.59 -1.78
N SER A 220 1.88 -18.40 -0.73
CA SER A 220 0.66 -18.51 0.06
C SER A 220 0.80 -17.78 1.40
N LEU A 221 -0.26 -17.10 1.84
CA LEU A 221 -0.35 -16.46 3.15
C LEU A 221 -1.50 -17.10 3.92
N VAL A 222 -1.22 -17.58 5.12
CA VAL A 222 -2.20 -18.13 6.05
C VAL A 222 -2.41 -17.10 7.13
N ILE A 223 -3.62 -16.55 7.18
CA ILE A 223 -4.01 -15.57 8.18
C ILE A 223 -4.99 -16.25 9.12
N ILE A 224 -4.60 -16.35 10.39
CA ILE A 224 -5.44 -16.90 11.46
C ILE A 224 -5.69 -15.78 12.46
N GLY A 225 -6.95 -15.57 12.78
CA GLY A 225 -7.38 -14.86 13.98
C GLY A 225 -8.64 -15.46 14.56
N ASN A 226 -9.20 -14.78 15.55
CA ASN A 226 -10.32 -15.30 16.35
C ASN A 226 -11.60 -15.49 15.51
N LYS A 227 -11.80 -14.66 14.47
CA LYS A 227 -13.03 -14.65 13.66
C LYS A 227 -12.83 -15.13 12.23
N ILE A 228 -11.60 -15.12 11.72
CA ILE A 228 -11.32 -15.39 10.31
C ILE A 228 -10.09 -16.28 10.20
N LYS A 229 -10.25 -17.38 9.47
CA LYS A 229 -9.15 -18.23 9.00
C LYS A 229 -9.20 -18.25 7.49
N ILE A 230 -8.16 -17.74 6.84
CA ILE A 230 -8.09 -17.65 5.38
C ILE A 230 -6.71 -18.03 4.87
N VAL A 231 -6.70 -18.53 3.64
CA VAL A 231 -5.49 -18.79 2.87
C VAL A 231 -5.53 -17.93 1.62
N ILE A 232 -4.53 -17.07 1.44
CA ILE A 232 -4.40 -16.18 0.28
C ILE A 232 -3.29 -16.73 -0.60
N LEU A 233 -3.60 -16.98 -1.87
CA LEU A 233 -2.59 -17.24 -2.91
C LEU A 233 -2.30 -15.93 -3.64
N LEU A 234 -1.03 -15.50 -3.61
CA LEU A 234 -0.56 -14.32 -4.32
C LEU A 234 0.56 -14.73 -5.29
N GLN A 235 0.38 -14.40 -6.56
CA GLN A 235 1.34 -14.74 -7.62
C GLN A 235 1.58 -13.55 -8.53
N LYS A 236 2.84 -13.36 -8.92
CA LYS A 236 3.21 -12.54 -10.07
C LYS A 236 3.90 -13.44 -11.09
N ILE A 237 3.29 -13.56 -12.27
CA ILE A 237 3.76 -14.44 -13.36
C ILE A 237 4.05 -13.57 -14.59
N VAL A 238 5.17 -13.80 -15.26
CA VAL A 238 5.43 -13.21 -16.57
C VAL A 238 4.89 -14.16 -17.64
N LEU A 239 3.94 -13.65 -18.43
CA LEU A 239 3.32 -14.38 -19.54
C LEU A 239 4.30 -14.50 -20.71
N LYS A 240 4.03 -15.44 -21.62
CA LYS A 240 4.81 -15.59 -22.87
C LYS A 240 4.86 -14.32 -23.72
N SER A 241 3.86 -13.44 -23.59
CA SER A 241 3.81 -12.13 -24.23
C SER A 241 4.75 -11.08 -23.60
N GLY A 242 5.46 -11.43 -22.53
CA GLY A 242 6.31 -10.51 -21.75
C GLY A 242 5.53 -9.63 -20.76
N LYS A 243 4.19 -9.66 -20.78
CA LYS A 243 3.36 -8.96 -19.79
C LYS A 243 3.37 -9.69 -18.46
N SER A 244 3.43 -8.94 -17.37
CA SER A 244 3.23 -9.49 -16.03
C SER A 244 1.74 -9.59 -15.72
N GLU A 245 1.36 -10.61 -14.94
CA GLU A 245 0.01 -10.80 -14.43
C GLU A 245 0.09 -11.01 -12.92
N LEU A 246 -0.71 -10.25 -12.16
CA LEU A 246 -0.91 -10.47 -10.73
C LEU A 246 -2.15 -11.33 -10.52
N ARG A 247 -2.01 -12.44 -9.80
CA ARG A 247 -3.11 -13.30 -9.41
C ARG A 247 -3.28 -13.28 -7.89
N LEU A 248 -4.52 -13.06 -7.46
CA LEU A 248 -4.93 -13.12 -6.07
C LEU A 248 -6.13 -14.06 -5.96
N LYS A 249 -6.03 -15.06 -5.09
CA LYS A 249 -7.16 -15.94 -4.72
C LYS A 249 -7.22 -16.04 -3.21
N ILE A 250 -8.42 -16.05 -2.66
CA ILE A 250 -8.66 -16.19 -1.22
C ILE A 250 -9.47 -17.46 -1.04
N PHE A 251 -9.02 -18.33 -0.14
CA PHE A 251 -9.65 -19.60 0.16
C PHE A 251 -10.01 -19.70 1.63
N THR A 252 -11.09 -20.44 1.93
CA THR A 252 -11.29 -20.99 3.27
C THR A 252 -10.38 -22.22 3.47
N PRO A 253 -10.05 -22.59 4.72
CA PRO A 253 -9.35 -23.83 5.00
C PRO A 253 -10.11 -25.07 4.50
N ASP A 254 -11.44 -25.04 4.59
CA ASP A 254 -12.31 -26.13 4.16
C ASP A 254 -12.32 -26.31 2.64
N GLU A 255 -12.25 -25.22 1.86
CA GLU A 255 -12.08 -25.29 0.39
C GLU A 255 -10.78 -25.96 -0.02
N LEU A 256 -9.76 -25.88 0.83
CA LEU A 256 -8.50 -26.58 0.65
C LEU A 256 -8.51 -27.96 1.30
N GLU A 257 -9.59 -28.36 1.98
CA GLU A 257 -9.68 -29.59 2.79
C GLU A 257 -8.53 -29.67 3.81
N ILE A 258 -8.35 -28.60 4.61
CA ILE A 258 -7.30 -28.49 5.62
C ILE A 258 -7.91 -28.07 6.95
N LYS A 259 -7.69 -28.89 7.98
CA LYS A 259 -8.01 -28.52 9.36
C LYS A 259 -6.84 -27.76 9.95
N ILE A 260 -6.97 -26.43 10.01
CA ILE A 260 -5.93 -25.58 10.61
C ILE A 260 -6.02 -25.71 12.14
N ASN A 261 -5.06 -26.43 12.70
CA ASN A 261 -4.79 -26.48 14.13
C ASN A 261 -3.63 -25.55 14.49
N ASP A 262 -3.82 -24.65 15.46
CA ASP A 262 -2.83 -23.67 15.88
C ASP A 262 -1.58 -24.32 16.53
N LEU A 263 -1.72 -25.55 17.05
CA LEU A 263 -0.60 -26.30 17.62
C LEU A 263 0.40 -26.81 16.55
N ASN A 264 -0.07 -27.04 15.31
CA ASN A 264 0.73 -27.61 14.21
C ASN A 264 0.79 -26.69 12.99
N ILE A 265 1.03 -25.38 13.20
CA ILE A 265 1.12 -24.38 12.12
C ILE A 265 2.11 -24.78 11.04
N THR A 266 3.25 -25.39 11.41
CA THR A 266 4.26 -25.83 10.45
C THR A 266 3.73 -26.90 9.50
N ASP A 267 3.02 -27.91 10.00
CA ASP A 267 2.46 -28.96 9.14
C ASP A 267 1.36 -28.40 8.24
N ASN A 268 0.52 -27.51 8.78
CA ASN A 268 -0.51 -26.82 7.99
C ASN A 268 0.11 -26.03 6.83
N LEU A 269 1.21 -25.30 7.08
CA LEU A 269 1.92 -24.55 6.05
C LEU A 269 2.52 -25.47 4.97
N LEU A 270 3.07 -26.64 5.33
CA LEU A 270 3.56 -27.63 4.37
C LEU A 270 2.43 -28.17 3.50
N THR A 271 1.30 -28.53 4.11
CA THR A 271 0.12 -29.01 3.37
C THR A 271 -0.39 -27.96 2.40
N ILE A 272 -0.50 -26.69 2.84
CA ILE A 272 -0.94 -25.57 2.00
C ILE A 272 0.05 -25.32 0.87
N GLN A 273 1.35 -25.30 1.16
CA GLN A 273 2.40 -25.11 0.17
C GLN A 273 2.31 -26.16 -0.94
N ASN A 274 2.14 -27.44 -0.56
CA ASN A 274 2.04 -28.56 -1.48
C ASN A 274 0.74 -28.53 -2.30
N LYS A 275 -0.41 -28.27 -1.66
CA LYS A 275 -1.71 -28.19 -2.36
C LYS A 275 -1.76 -27.03 -3.36
N LEU A 276 -1.27 -25.85 -2.98
CA LEU A 276 -1.25 -24.66 -3.84
C LEU A 276 -0.02 -24.58 -4.77
N LYS A 277 0.93 -25.51 -4.64
CA LYS A 277 2.21 -25.53 -5.38
C LYS A 277 2.93 -24.17 -5.33
N THR A 278 3.02 -23.60 -4.13
CA THR A 278 3.68 -22.30 -3.89
C THR A 278 5.16 -22.47 -3.58
N MET A 279 5.96 -21.45 -3.88
CA MET A 279 7.39 -21.45 -3.50
C MET A 279 7.55 -21.30 -1.99
N ASP A 280 6.76 -20.43 -1.39
CA ASP A 280 6.77 -20.14 0.04
C ASP A 280 5.34 -20.08 0.60
N ALA A 281 5.16 -20.52 1.84
CA ALA A 281 3.94 -20.37 2.61
C ALA A 281 4.25 -19.61 3.91
N TYR A 282 3.56 -18.50 4.18
CA TYR A 282 3.73 -17.70 5.39
C TYR A 282 2.52 -17.85 6.29
N TYR A 283 2.75 -17.89 7.60
CA TYR A 283 1.74 -17.69 8.62
C TYR A 283 1.87 -16.27 9.17
N LEU A 284 0.76 -15.54 9.22
CA LEU A 284 0.68 -14.21 9.79
C LEU A 284 -0.48 -14.13 10.78
N ASN A 285 -0.23 -13.57 11.97
CA ASN A 285 -1.27 -13.31 12.95
C ASN A 285 -2.19 -12.18 12.48
N GLN A 286 -3.51 -12.40 12.51
CA GLN A 286 -4.49 -11.41 12.06
C GLN A 286 -4.47 -10.12 12.88
N ASN A 287 -4.35 -10.22 14.21
CA ASN A 287 -4.40 -9.06 15.10
C ASN A 287 -3.19 -8.15 14.88
N ASP A 288 -2.00 -8.75 14.68
CA ASP A 288 -0.78 -8.02 14.38
C ASP A 288 -0.88 -7.27 13.05
N ILE A 289 -1.43 -7.91 12.01
CA ILE A 289 -1.68 -7.25 10.70
C ILE A 289 -2.64 -6.08 10.86
N ILE A 290 -3.76 -6.27 11.56
CA ILE A 290 -4.78 -5.23 11.72
C ILE A 290 -4.23 -4.08 12.55
N SER A 291 -3.48 -4.35 13.62
CA SER A 291 -2.83 -3.31 14.42
C SER A 291 -1.90 -2.47 13.55
N PHE A 292 -1.04 -3.13 12.78
CA PHE A 292 -0.11 -2.45 11.88
C PHE A 292 -0.83 -1.57 10.83
N ILE A 293 -1.88 -2.10 10.20
CA ILE A 293 -2.67 -1.34 9.21
C ILE A 293 -3.37 -0.14 9.86
N SER A 294 -3.85 -0.28 11.10
CA SER A 294 -4.52 0.81 11.84
C SER A 294 -3.55 1.95 12.11
N GLU A 295 -2.39 1.62 12.66
CA GLU A 295 -1.35 2.61 12.94
C GLU A 295 -0.82 3.28 11.68
N PHE A 296 -0.80 2.58 10.54
CA PHE A 296 -0.42 3.15 9.26
C PHE A 296 -1.43 4.20 8.78
N PHE A 297 -2.73 3.92 8.88
CA PHE A 297 -3.76 4.87 8.47
C PHE A 297 -3.95 6.02 9.47
N GLU A 298 -3.61 5.82 10.75
CA GLU A 298 -3.58 6.88 11.78
C GLU A 298 -2.41 7.85 11.62
N LEU A 299 -1.50 7.63 10.66
CA LEU A 299 -0.40 8.55 10.40
C LEU A 299 -0.92 9.89 9.86
N ALA A 300 -0.71 10.95 10.62
CA ALA A 300 -0.91 12.32 10.13
C ALA A 300 -0.01 12.58 8.91
N ILE A 301 -0.59 13.15 7.86
CA ILE A 301 0.10 13.56 6.62
C ILE A 301 0.15 15.10 6.58
N PRO A 302 1.30 15.73 6.32
CA PRO A 302 2.57 15.13 5.92
C PRO A 302 3.22 14.32 7.05
N ILE A 303 3.79 13.16 6.68
CA ILE A 303 4.29 12.18 7.65
C ILE A 303 5.51 12.74 8.36
N LYS A 304 5.34 13.08 9.64
CA LYS A 304 6.46 13.46 10.51
C LYS A 304 7.51 12.37 10.55
N LYS A 305 8.76 12.79 10.59
CA LYS A 305 9.92 11.89 10.60
C LYS A 305 9.86 10.87 11.74
N GLU A 306 9.47 11.29 12.95
CA GLU A 306 9.36 10.42 14.13
C GLU A 306 8.35 9.30 13.89
N ASN A 307 7.25 9.60 13.21
CA ASN A 307 6.22 8.62 12.89
C ASN A 307 6.73 7.62 11.84
N LEU A 308 7.43 8.08 10.80
CA LEU A 308 8.03 7.18 9.80
C LEU A 308 9.13 6.30 10.42
N LYS A 309 9.92 6.86 11.35
CA LYS A 309 10.92 6.14 12.14
C LYS A 309 10.27 5.05 12.97
N PHE A 310 9.21 5.38 13.70
CA PHE A 310 8.46 4.42 14.51
C PHE A 310 7.84 3.31 13.65
N LEU A 311 7.27 3.66 12.49
CA LEU A 311 6.72 2.65 11.58
C LEU A 311 7.82 1.71 11.07
N LEU A 312 8.99 2.23 10.70
CA LEU A 312 10.13 1.40 10.29
C LEU A 312 10.61 0.49 11.44
N GLN A 313 10.64 1.00 12.68
CA GLN A 313 10.96 0.19 13.87
C GLN A 313 9.98 -0.98 14.00
N LYS A 314 8.67 -0.74 13.84
CA LYS A 314 7.65 -1.80 13.90
C LYS A 314 7.77 -2.83 12.79
N VAL A 315 8.02 -2.40 11.55
CA VAL A 315 8.26 -3.33 10.43
C VAL A 315 9.47 -4.22 10.71
N LEU A 316 10.57 -3.65 11.20
CA LEU A 316 11.78 -4.40 11.53
C LEU A 316 11.58 -5.32 12.74
N PHE A 317 10.81 -4.89 13.74
CA PHE A 317 10.43 -5.70 14.89
C PHE A 317 9.56 -6.90 14.48
N GLY A 318 8.53 -6.65 13.67
CA GLY A 318 7.69 -7.70 13.09
C GLY A 318 8.55 -8.70 12.32
N TYR A 319 9.42 -8.22 11.44
CA TYR A 319 10.33 -9.09 10.70
C TYR A 319 11.27 -9.91 11.59
N ARG A 320 11.82 -9.31 12.64
CA ARG A 320 12.69 -9.96 13.64
C ARG A 320 11.97 -11.08 14.41
N SER A 321 10.67 -10.95 14.63
CA SER A 321 9.87 -11.84 15.47
C SER A 321 9.46 -13.17 14.82
N PHE A 322 10.31 -13.71 13.95
CA PHE A 322 10.12 -15.01 13.31
C PHE A 322 9.93 -16.14 14.35
N GLU A 323 8.98 -17.03 14.09
CA GLU A 323 8.44 -18.07 14.99
C GLU A 323 7.67 -17.56 16.21
N LYS A 324 7.51 -16.23 16.38
CA LYS A 324 6.64 -15.63 17.40
C LYS A 324 5.37 -15.04 16.79
N HIS A 325 5.50 -13.99 15.96
CA HIS A 325 4.36 -13.31 15.32
C HIS A 325 4.09 -13.83 13.90
N TRP A 326 5.06 -14.49 13.29
CA TRP A 326 4.93 -15.05 11.95
C TRP A 326 5.84 -16.26 11.76
N ASN A 327 5.46 -17.16 10.85
CA ASN A 327 6.24 -18.35 10.48
C ASN A 327 6.27 -18.51 8.97
N MET A 328 7.19 -19.31 8.43
CA MET A 328 7.21 -19.61 7.00
C MET A 328 7.82 -20.97 6.67
N ILE A 329 7.41 -21.50 5.52
CA ILE A 329 7.93 -22.73 4.93
C ILE A 329 8.29 -22.49 3.46
N PRO A 330 9.48 -22.92 3.00
CA PRO A 330 10.52 -23.62 3.77
C PRO A 330 11.17 -22.72 4.83
N ARG A 331 11.58 -23.33 5.95
CA ARG A 331 12.26 -22.58 7.02
C ARG A 331 13.52 -21.91 6.45
N PRO A 332 13.73 -20.60 6.71
CA PRO A 332 14.85 -19.88 6.16
C PRO A 332 16.19 -20.51 6.48
N LYS A 333 17.06 -20.59 5.47
CA LYS A 333 18.38 -21.21 5.59
C LYS A 333 19.29 -20.47 6.57
N ILE A 334 19.00 -19.19 6.85
CA ILE A 334 19.72 -18.32 7.78
C ILE A 334 19.50 -18.70 9.25
N TYR A 335 18.45 -19.47 9.57
CA TYR A 335 18.21 -19.98 10.92
C TYR A 335 18.89 -21.33 11.20
N ASN A 336 19.51 -21.96 10.20
CA ASN A 336 20.26 -23.21 10.41
C ASN A 336 21.56 -22.94 11.20
N THR A 337 21.75 -23.64 12.31
CA THR A 337 22.86 -23.44 13.26
C THR A 337 24.23 -23.67 12.63
N LEU A 338 24.43 -24.77 11.90
CA LEU A 338 25.71 -25.10 11.25
C LEU A 338 26.08 -24.02 10.23
N ARG A 339 25.11 -23.63 9.41
CA ARG A 339 25.27 -22.57 8.42
C ARG A 339 25.65 -21.24 9.05
N ARG A 340 24.97 -20.83 10.14
CA ARG A 340 25.33 -19.63 10.91
C ARG A 340 26.74 -19.70 11.49
N PHE A 341 27.12 -20.85 12.04
CA PHE A 341 28.45 -21.06 12.59
C PHE A 341 29.53 -20.86 11.52
N LEU A 342 29.36 -21.46 10.34
CA LEU A 342 30.30 -21.29 9.22
C LEU A 342 30.43 -19.83 8.78
N ILE A 343 29.31 -19.09 8.66
CA ILE A 343 29.38 -17.66 8.28
C ILE A 343 30.06 -16.82 9.37
N ARG A 344 29.85 -17.17 10.65
CA ARG A 344 30.49 -16.50 11.77
C ARG A 344 32.02 -16.64 11.71
N LEU A 345 32.54 -17.78 11.26
CA LEU A 345 34.00 -17.94 11.02
C LEU A 345 34.54 -16.92 10.01
N PHE A 346 33.75 -16.53 9.01
CA PHE A 346 34.12 -15.48 8.05
C PHE A 346 33.91 -14.04 8.57
N GLY A 347 33.55 -13.88 9.85
CA GLY A 347 33.32 -12.60 10.52
C GLY A 347 31.95 -11.99 10.27
N PHE A 348 30.96 -12.81 9.87
CA PHE A 348 29.59 -12.38 9.67
C PHE A 348 28.69 -13.04 10.73
N ASN A 349 28.41 -12.32 11.81
CA ASN A 349 27.39 -12.75 12.75
C ASN A 349 26.01 -12.34 12.20
N ILE A 350 25.26 -13.25 11.58
CA ILE A 350 23.93 -12.95 11.05
C ILE A 350 22.87 -13.72 11.82
N ASN A 351 22.02 -12.98 12.53
CA ASN A 351 20.84 -13.53 13.19
C ASN A 351 19.69 -12.54 13.03
N LEU A 352 18.73 -12.86 12.16
CA LEU A 352 17.57 -11.98 11.91
C LEU A 352 16.68 -11.83 13.14
N ARG A 353 16.68 -12.81 14.07
CA ARG A 353 16.00 -12.66 15.38
C ARG A 353 16.64 -11.64 16.29
N LYS A 354 17.84 -11.18 15.95
CA LYS A 354 18.56 -10.08 16.60
C LYS A 354 18.69 -8.89 15.66
N LEU A 355 17.84 -8.76 14.63
CA LEU A 355 17.83 -7.55 13.81
C LEU A 355 17.61 -6.34 14.71
N SER A 356 18.47 -5.33 14.60
CA SER A 356 18.31 -4.12 15.40
C SER A 356 17.18 -3.30 14.83
N HIS A 357 16.04 -3.33 15.50
CA HIS A 357 14.88 -2.53 15.11
C HIS A 357 15.03 -1.07 15.54
N TRP A 358 15.94 -0.73 16.46
CA TRP A 358 16.23 0.64 16.90
C TRP A 358 17.36 1.29 16.11
N ALA A 359 18.52 0.63 16.01
CA ALA A 359 19.72 1.24 15.44
C ALA A 359 19.65 1.41 13.92
N ILE A 360 18.91 0.54 13.22
CA ILE A 360 18.71 0.67 11.77
C ILE A 360 17.92 1.95 11.45
N PRO A 361 16.71 2.18 12.03
CA PRO A 361 16.01 3.45 11.86
C PRO A 361 16.84 4.64 12.34
N ASP A 362 17.45 4.58 13.53
CA ASP A 362 18.28 5.69 14.04
C ASP A 362 19.37 6.09 13.05
N LEU A 363 20.11 5.12 12.50
CA LEU A 363 21.14 5.41 11.52
C LEU A 363 20.58 6.08 10.27
N ILE A 364 19.49 5.57 9.71
CA ILE A 364 18.87 6.10 8.49
C ILE A 364 18.37 7.52 8.73
N PHE A 365 17.64 7.74 9.82
CA PHE A 365 16.99 9.01 10.11
C PHE A 365 17.96 10.08 10.58
N ASN A 366 18.99 9.73 11.36
CA ASN A 366 20.07 10.66 11.71
C ASN A 366 20.89 11.04 10.48
N TYR A 367 21.08 10.11 9.54
CA TYR A 367 21.70 10.42 8.25
C TYR A 367 20.84 11.41 7.46
N LEU A 368 19.53 11.18 7.37
CA LEU A 368 18.64 12.11 6.69
C LEU A 368 18.66 13.51 7.33
N ASP A 369 18.60 13.62 8.66
CA ASP A 369 18.68 14.92 9.33
C ASP A 369 19.98 15.66 9.02
N PHE A 370 21.11 14.94 9.11
CA PHE A 370 22.42 15.55 8.96
C PHE A 370 22.61 16.17 7.57
N TYR A 371 22.00 15.60 6.53
CA TYR A 371 22.16 16.06 5.15
C TYR A 371 20.94 16.83 4.60
N PHE A 372 19.75 16.66 5.20
CA PHE A 372 18.48 17.12 4.64
C PHE A 372 17.50 17.74 5.68
N GLY A 373 17.87 17.83 6.96
CA GLY A 373 16.91 18.02 8.06
C GLY A 373 16.35 19.43 8.30
N LEU A 374 16.85 20.45 7.60
CA LEU A 374 16.25 21.79 7.67
C LEU A 374 15.22 21.94 6.54
N ASN A 375 15.46 22.90 5.63
CA ASN A 375 14.71 23.02 4.40
C ASN A 375 15.56 22.43 3.29
N SER A 376 15.09 21.36 2.66
CA SER A 376 15.83 20.72 1.59
C SER A 376 14.96 20.39 0.40
N ARG A 377 15.54 20.57 -0.78
CA ARG A 377 14.93 20.18 -2.06
C ARG A 377 15.79 19.13 -2.71
N ILE A 378 15.24 17.94 -2.91
CA ILE A 378 15.94 16.79 -3.47
C ILE A 378 15.31 16.46 -4.82
N LEU A 379 16.12 16.49 -5.88
CA LEU A 379 15.72 15.98 -7.18
C LEU A 379 16.02 14.48 -7.23
N PHE A 380 14.98 13.66 -7.33
CA PHE A 380 15.07 12.21 -7.46
C PHE A 380 14.79 11.77 -8.90
N ILE A 381 15.78 11.14 -9.54
CA ILE A 381 15.71 10.72 -10.95
C ILE A 381 15.81 9.20 -11.02
N ILE A 382 14.84 8.57 -11.68
CA ILE A 382 14.86 7.13 -11.97
C ILE A 382 15.24 6.94 -13.43
N THR A 383 16.33 6.20 -13.70
CA THR A 383 16.77 5.87 -15.06
C THR A 383 16.42 4.43 -15.45
N ASP A 384 16.34 4.15 -16.76
CA ASP A 384 16.31 2.79 -17.29
C ASP A 384 17.41 2.59 -18.34
N LEU A 385 18.48 1.93 -17.91
CA LEU A 385 19.65 1.67 -18.74
C LEU A 385 19.61 0.34 -19.50
N LYS A 386 18.64 -0.54 -19.23
CA LYS A 386 18.52 -1.83 -19.94
C LYS A 386 18.17 -1.62 -21.40
N ASP A 387 17.29 -0.66 -21.68
CA ASP A 387 16.84 -0.33 -23.04
C ASP A 387 17.89 0.48 -23.82
N ASN A 388 18.93 0.96 -23.12
CA ASN A 388 19.91 1.90 -23.64
C ASN A 388 21.36 1.45 -23.38
N LYS A 389 21.68 0.18 -23.71
CA LYS A 389 22.97 -0.46 -23.39
C LYS A 389 24.20 0.32 -23.89
N LYS A 390 24.08 1.10 -24.96
CA LYS A 390 25.15 1.89 -25.59
C LYS A 390 25.33 3.30 -25.00
N LEU A 391 24.45 3.78 -24.12
CA LEU A 391 24.56 5.12 -23.55
C LEU A 391 25.67 5.17 -22.48
N LYS A 392 26.66 6.03 -22.71
CA LYS A 392 27.65 6.41 -21.70
C LYS A 392 27.00 7.46 -20.78
N ILE A 393 26.39 7.01 -19.68
CA ILE A 393 26.14 7.91 -18.54
C ILE A 393 27.48 8.10 -17.85
N SER A 394 28.02 9.32 -17.88
CA SER A 394 29.15 9.72 -17.05
C SER A 394 28.62 10.50 -15.85
N ARG A 395 29.46 10.64 -14.81
CA ARG A 395 29.21 11.39 -13.58
C ARG A 395 28.68 12.82 -13.80
N GLU A 396 28.89 13.36 -15.00
CA GLU A 396 28.59 14.75 -15.36
C GLU A 396 27.57 14.91 -16.47
N ARG A 397 27.15 13.85 -17.17
CA ARG A 397 26.17 13.94 -18.28
C ARG A 397 25.07 12.90 -18.14
N LEU A 398 23.85 13.40 -18.04
CA LEU A 398 22.64 12.60 -17.93
C LEU A 398 21.90 12.63 -19.28
N SER A 399 21.49 11.46 -19.78
CA SER A 399 20.72 11.39 -21.02
C SER A 399 19.24 11.59 -20.75
N LYS A 400 18.59 12.47 -21.53
CA LYS A 400 17.14 12.66 -21.52
C LYS A 400 16.40 11.33 -21.77
N ASN A 401 16.90 10.52 -22.69
CA ASN A 401 16.29 9.25 -23.10
C ASN A 401 16.38 8.16 -22.03
N ALA A 402 17.40 8.21 -21.17
CA ALA A 402 17.56 7.24 -20.09
C ALA A 402 16.68 7.57 -18.87
N CYS A 403 16.26 8.82 -18.70
CA CYS A 403 15.43 9.22 -17.57
C CYS A 403 14.00 8.74 -17.79
N LYS A 404 13.44 7.99 -16.84
CA LYS A 404 12.06 7.49 -16.91
C LYS A 404 11.12 8.34 -16.05
N HIS A 405 11.48 8.55 -14.79
CA HIS A 405 10.69 9.32 -13.83
C HIS A 405 11.57 10.34 -13.11
N ILE A 406 10.99 11.51 -12.81
CA ILE A 406 11.70 12.64 -12.21
C ILE A 406 10.78 13.27 -11.18
N PHE A 407 11.26 13.37 -9.95
CA PHE A 407 10.51 13.87 -8.82
C PHE A 407 11.30 14.95 -8.08
N LEU A 408 10.61 16.00 -7.66
CA LEU A 408 11.11 16.96 -6.69
C LEU A 408 10.50 16.64 -5.33
N LEU A 409 11.36 16.39 -4.35
CA LEU A 409 11.00 16.20 -2.95
C LEU A 409 11.29 17.51 -2.21
N GLU A 410 10.29 18.10 -1.57
CA GLU A 410 10.47 19.29 -0.73
C GLU A 410 10.29 18.87 0.74
N PHE A 411 11.33 19.11 1.54
CA PHE A 411 11.34 18.87 2.97
C PHE A 411 11.39 20.20 3.73
N GLU A 412 10.57 20.31 4.77
CA GLU A 412 10.59 21.40 5.73
C GLU A 412 10.64 20.76 7.13
N GLU A 413 11.59 21.19 7.96
CA GLU A 413 11.80 20.65 9.32
C GLU A 413 11.81 19.11 9.36
N SER A 414 12.65 18.48 8.52
CA SER A 414 12.77 17.02 8.35
C SER A 414 11.48 16.29 7.88
N THR A 415 10.42 17.00 7.51
CA THR A 415 9.15 16.43 7.07
C THR A 415 8.98 16.61 5.55
N LEU A 416 8.60 15.54 4.84
CA LEU A 416 8.29 15.65 3.40
C LEU A 416 6.95 16.38 3.24
N THR A 417 6.98 17.63 2.80
CA THR A 417 5.79 18.47 2.67
C THR A 417 5.18 18.43 1.28
N LYS A 418 6.00 18.25 0.23
CA LYS A 418 5.51 18.18 -1.15
C LYS A 418 6.33 17.20 -1.99
N LEU A 419 5.61 16.47 -2.85
CA LEU A 419 6.17 15.65 -3.91
C LEU A 419 5.62 16.14 -5.26
N ARG A 420 6.50 16.39 -6.23
CA ARG A 420 6.10 16.87 -7.57
C ARG A 420 6.77 16.07 -8.67
N ALA A 421 6.01 15.60 -9.66
CA ALA A 421 6.59 15.09 -10.89
C ALA A 421 7.04 16.27 -11.77
N ILE A 422 8.28 16.20 -12.25
CA ILE A 422 8.82 17.17 -13.20
C ILE A 422 8.87 16.56 -14.60
N ASN A 423 8.44 17.32 -15.59
CA ASN A 423 8.54 16.88 -16.98
C ASN A 423 9.98 16.93 -17.51
N LYS A 424 10.37 15.96 -18.35
CA LYS A 424 11.72 15.86 -18.90
C LYS A 424 12.09 17.08 -19.73
N GLU A 425 11.13 17.66 -20.45
CA GLU A 425 11.34 18.89 -21.22
C GLU A 425 11.73 20.08 -20.35
N GLU A 426 11.32 20.13 -19.07
CA GLU A 426 11.71 21.21 -18.15
C GLU A 426 13.17 21.11 -17.70
N LEU A 427 13.77 19.92 -17.76
CA LEU A 427 15.12 19.66 -17.27
C LEU A 427 16.16 19.68 -18.38
N PHE A 428 15.80 19.10 -19.53
CA PHE A 428 16.73 18.83 -20.62
C PHE A 428 16.53 19.81 -21.77
N SER A 429 17.53 20.63 -22.06
CA SER A 429 17.59 21.46 -23.28
C SER A 429 18.13 20.69 -24.47
N SER A 430 18.84 19.60 -24.22
CA SER A 430 19.46 18.76 -25.25
C SER A 430 19.28 17.28 -24.92
N ALA A 431 19.76 16.39 -25.81
CA ALA A 431 19.74 14.95 -25.56
C ALA A 431 20.58 14.54 -24.33
N TYR A 432 21.57 15.37 -23.93
CA TYR A 432 22.43 15.16 -22.78
C TYR A 432 22.73 16.47 -22.06
N ASP A 433 22.26 16.60 -20.82
CA ASP A 433 22.58 17.77 -20.00
C ASP A 433 23.44 17.36 -18.81
N SER A 434 24.20 18.33 -18.27
CA SER A 434 24.98 18.11 -17.07
C SER A 434 24.14 18.21 -15.80
N ILE A 435 24.58 17.56 -14.72
CA ILE A 435 23.89 17.68 -13.41
C ILE A 435 23.88 19.15 -12.95
N TYR A 436 24.95 19.90 -13.22
CA TYR A 436 25.03 21.33 -12.91
C TYR A 436 24.03 22.17 -13.72
N SER A 437 23.90 21.92 -15.02
CA SER A 437 22.91 22.62 -15.85
C SER A 437 21.48 22.27 -15.47
N ILE A 438 21.21 21.00 -15.13
CA ILE A 438 19.91 20.56 -14.60
C ILE A 438 19.60 21.28 -13.28
N LYS A 439 20.59 21.37 -12.38
CA LYS A 439 20.45 22.07 -11.09
C LYS A 439 20.19 23.56 -11.30
N GLY A 440 20.92 24.21 -12.20
CA GLY A 440 20.75 25.64 -12.50
C GLY A 440 19.32 25.97 -12.92
N LYS A 441 18.81 25.27 -13.94
CA LYS A 441 17.44 25.46 -14.45
C LYS A 441 16.36 25.25 -13.38
N LEU A 442 16.47 24.19 -12.59
CA LEU A 442 15.50 23.94 -11.52
C LEU A 442 15.62 24.94 -10.38
N THR A 443 16.82 25.44 -10.12
CA THR A 443 17.04 26.45 -9.07
C THR A 443 16.31 27.75 -9.38
N GLU A 444 16.27 28.14 -10.65
CA GLU A 444 15.51 29.33 -11.09
C GLU A 444 14.00 29.17 -10.88
N LYS A 445 13.45 27.97 -11.13
CA LYS A 445 11.99 27.73 -11.08
C LYS A 445 11.48 27.31 -9.70
N TYR A 446 12.26 26.52 -8.96
CA TYR A 446 11.82 25.86 -7.73
C TYR A 446 12.70 26.21 -6.51
N GLY A 447 13.73 27.04 -6.69
CA GLY A 447 14.70 27.39 -5.65
C GLY A 447 15.82 26.35 -5.51
N ALA A 448 16.82 26.68 -4.67
CA ALA A 448 18.06 25.91 -4.58
C ALA A 448 17.85 24.43 -4.23
N LEU A 449 18.42 23.54 -5.04
CA LEU A 449 18.45 22.11 -4.76
C LEU A 449 19.58 21.74 -3.80
N SER A 450 19.23 21.03 -2.74
CA SER A 450 20.17 20.48 -1.77
C SER A 450 20.90 19.26 -2.34
N ALA A 451 20.18 18.40 -3.07
CA ALA A 451 20.77 17.22 -3.69
C ALA A 451 20.05 16.76 -4.96
N VAL A 452 20.78 16.02 -5.79
CA VAL A 452 20.29 15.23 -6.92
C VAL A 452 20.66 13.78 -6.68
N ILE A 453 19.66 12.90 -6.62
CA ILE A 453 19.81 11.46 -6.43
C ILE A 453 19.31 10.78 -7.71
N ILE A 454 20.18 10.04 -8.36
CA ILE A 454 19.90 9.31 -9.60
C ILE A 454 20.03 7.82 -9.29
N VAL A 455 18.96 7.05 -9.51
CA VAL A 455 18.92 5.61 -9.27
C VAL A 455 18.43 4.90 -10.52
N ASP A 456 19.16 3.90 -10.97
CA ASP A 456 18.73 3.09 -12.09
C ASP A 456 17.71 2.03 -11.65
N LYS A 457 16.68 1.81 -12.47
CA LYS A 457 15.63 0.82 -12.25
C LYS A 457 16.21 -0.58 -12.03
N PHE A 458 17.26 -0.97 -12.75
CA PHE A 458 17.89 -2.28 -12.54
C PHE A 458 18.48 -2.43 -11.13
N LEU A 459 18.99 -1.34 -10.54
CA LEU A 459 19.46 -1.38 -9.15
C LEU A 459 18.29 -1.58 -8.19
N LEU A 460 17.18 -0.86 -8.38
CA LEU A 460 15.97 -1.02 -7.56
C LEU A 460 15.42 -2.44 -7.60
N GLU A 461 15.27 -3.02 -8.80
CA GLU A 461 14.88 -4.42 -8.99
C GLU A 461 15.80 -5.38 -8.21
N ASN A 462 17.12 -5.18 -8.28
CA ASN A 462 18.09 -6.02 -7.56
C ASN A 462 18.07 -5.80 -6.04
N ILE A 463 17.70 -4.61 -5.55
CA ILE A 463 17.51 -4.35 -4.13
C ILE A 463 16.28 -5.12 -3.64
N ILE A 464 15.13 -4.94 -4.29
CA ILE A 464 13.88 -5.61 -3.92
C ILE A 464 14.05 -7.12 -4.00
N LYS A 465 14.59 -7.63 -5.10
CA LYS A 465 14.82 -9.07 -5.26
C LYS A 465 15.76 -9.62 -4.20
N ASN A 466 16.95 -9.05 -4.01
CA ASN A 466 17.99 -9.70 -3.21
C ASN A 466 17.91 -9.42 -1.69
N PHE A 467 17.26 -8.31 -1.29
CA PHE A 467 17.12 -7.91 0.11
C PHE A 467 15.69 -8.03 0.65
N ILE A 468 14.65 -8.06 -0.20
CA ILE A 468 13.24 -8.19 0.25
C ILE A 468 12.65 -9.56 -0.09
N PHE A 469 12.91 -10.14 -1.28
CA PHE A 469 12.35 -11.46 -1.63
C PHE A 469 13.31 -12.61 -1.30
N ASP A 470 14.58 -12.50 -1.69
CA ASP A 470 15.60 -13.52 -1.47
C ASP A 470 16.31 -13.37 -0.11
N HIS A 471 15.73 -12.61 0.81
CA HIS A 471 16.33 -12.35 2.12
C HIS A 471 16.50 -13.64 2.95
N MET A 472 15.65 -14.65 2.71
CA MET A 472 15.70 -15.96 3.38
C MET A 472 16.64 -16.97 2.75
N LYS A 473 17.11 -16.67 1.53
CA LYS A 473 18.15 -17.47 0.88
C LYS A 473 19.49 -17.18 1.57
N PHE A 474 20.27 -18.25 1.74
CA PHE A 474 21.58 -18.18 2.39
C PHE A 474 22.65 -17.47 1.53
N SER A 475 22.39 -17.26 0.24
CA SER A 475 23.40 -16.74 -0.69
C SER A 475 23.68 -15.25 -0.45
N PHE A 476 24.87 -14.94 0.06
CA PHE A 476 25.36 -13.56 0.14
C PHE A 476 25.81 -13.00 -1.21
N PHE A 477 26.10 -13.87 -2.17
CA PHE A 477 26.63 -13.47 -3.47
C PHE A 477 25.72 -12.52 -4.26
N PRO A 478 24.40 -12.75 -4.38
CA PRO A 478 23.47 -11.78 -4.96
C PRO A 478 23.49 -10.43 -4.24
N ARG A 479 23.54 -10.42 -2.90
CA ARG A 479 23.63 -9.17 -2.10
C ARG A 479 24.93 -8.43 -2.36
N PHE A 480 26.06 -9.13 -2.48
CA PHE A 480 27.33 -8.52 -2.87
C PHE A 480 27.30 -7.93 -4.28
N LYS A 481 26.61 -8.59 -5.21
CA LYS A 481 26.41 -8.09 -6.57
C LYS A 481 25.57 -6.80 -6.53
N THR A 482 24.47 -6.75 -5.79
CA THR A 482 23.68 -5.53 -5.59
C THR A 482 24.51 -4.41 -4.96
N LEU A 483 25.28 -4.70 -3.90
CA LEU A 483 26.18 -3.71 -3.30
C LEU A 483 27.25 -3.23 -4.29
N LYS A 484 27.74 -4.08 -5.20
CA LYS A 484 28.65 -3.67 -6.27
C LYS A 484 27.98 -2.74 -7.27
N LEU A 485 26.68 -2.93 -7.56
CA LEU A 485 25.91 -2.02 -8.41
C LEU A 485 25.73 -0.65 -7.73
N MET A 486 25.42 -0.60 -6.42
CA MET A 486 25.32 0.67 -5.67
C MET A 486 26.62 1.50 -5.69
N ARG A 487 27.76 0.85 -5.86
CA ARG A 487 29.07 1.52 -5.96
C ARG A 487 29.35 2.11 -7.33
N ASN A 488 28.68 1.60 -8.36
CA ASN A 488 28.90 2.01 -9.73
C ASN A 488 28.01 3.22 -10.05
N GLU A 489 28.64 4.32 -10.44
CA GLU A 489 28.00 5.61 -10.75
C GLU A 489 26.93 5.51 -11.83
N ARG A 490 27.07 4.53 -12.73
CA ARG A 490 26.06 4.23 -13.74
C ARG A 490 24.69 3.89 -13.14
N TYR A 491 24.67 3.26 -11.97
CA TYR A 491 23.42 2.77 -11.35
C TYR A 491 22.96 3.58 -10.14
N LEU A 492 23.88 4.27 -9.46
CA LEU A 492 23.57 5.17 -8.35
C LEU A 492 24.51 6.35 -8.35
N THR A 493 23.97 7.56 -8.50
CA THR A 493 24.72 8.82 -8.38
C THR A 493 24.01 9.73 -7.38
N ILE A 494 24.77 10.30 -6.44
CA ILE A 494 24.28 11.28 -5.48
C ILE A 494 25.18 12.52 -5.57
N PHE A 495 24.57 13.68 -5.77
CA PHE A 495 25.26 14.96 -5.89
C PHE A 495 24.62 16.01 -4.97
N PRO A 496 25.37 16.73 -4.11
CA PRO A 496 26.80 16.56 -3.85
C PRO A 496 27.09 15.21 -3.17
N GLU A 497 28.34 14.75 -3.27
CA GLU A 497 28.71 13.45 -2.68
C GLU A 497 28.86 13.55 -1.15
N PHE A 498 27.88 12.99 -0.44
CA PHE A 498 27.94 12.86 1.01
C PHE A 498 29.02 11.85 1.47
N PRO A 499 29.65 12.05 2.64
CA PRO A 499 30.62 11.12 3.24
C PRO A 499 30.22 9.65 3.21
N PHE A 500 28.95 9.32 3.50
CA PHE A 500 28.46 7.94 3.47
C PHE A 500 28.48 7.34 2.05
N TYR A 501 28.02 8.10 1.05
CA TYR A 501 28.07 7.68 -0.34
C TYR A 501 29.52 7.51 -0.83
N LYS A 502 30.43 8.41 -0.43
CA LYS A 502 31.87 8.28 -0.69
C LYS A 502 32.44 6.99 -0.05
N LEU A 503 32.01 6.66 1.17
CA LEU A 503 32.42 5.44 1.86
C LEU A 503 31.94 4.18 1.13
N ILE A 504 30.69 4.16 0.67
CA ILE A 504 30.14 3.07 -0.14
C ILE A 504 30.97 2.89 -1.41
N LYS A 505 31.26 3.96 -2.16
CA LYS A 505 32.07 3.88 -3.39
C LYS A 505 33.46 3.30 -3.14
N LYS A 506 34.17 3.84 -2.13
CA LYS A 506 35.57 3.49 -1.83
C LYS A 506 35.74 2.07 -1.27
N LYS A 507 34.86 1.61 -0.38
CA LYS A 507 35.02 0.30 0.28
C LYS A 507 34.55 -0.85 -0.62
N LYS A 508 35.22 -2.00 -0.55
CA LYS A 508 34.75 -3.23 -1.22
C LYS A 508 33.43 -3.70 -0.62
N SER A 509 32.54 -4.31 -1.42
CA SER A 509 31.19 -4.75 -0.97
C SER A 509 31.22 -5.62 0.30
N LEU A 510 32.20 -6.51 0.43
CA LEU A 510 32.40 -7.34 1.62
C LEU A 510 32.69 -6.50 2.87
N SER A 511 33.54 -5.48 2.73
CA SER A 511 33.93 -4.58 3.83
C SER A 511 32.76 -3.69 4.27
N ILE A 512 31.94 -3.21 3.31
CA ILE A 512 30.72 -2.46 3.62
C ILE A 512 29.77 -3.34 4.44
N MET A 513 29.54 -4.57 4.00
CA MET A 513 28.64 -5.49 4.72
C MET A 513 29.17 -5.79 6.13
N LYS A 514 30.48 -6.03 6.29
CA LYS A 514 31.10 -6.20 7.63
C LYS A 514 30.99 -4.96 8.50
N LEU A 515 31.06 -3.77 7.92
CA LEU A 515 30.96 -2.50 8.65
C LEU A 515 29.52 -2.22 9.13
N LEU A 516 28.53 -2.55 8.31
CA LEU A 516 27.11 -2.34 8.65
C LEU A 516 26.57 -3.43 9.58
N LEU A 517 27.10 -4.66 9.50
CA LEU A 517 26.57 -5.80 10.23
C LEU A 517 26.42 -5.58 11.76
N PRO A 518 27.37 -4.93 12.47
CA PRO A 518 27.23 -4.61 13.88
C PRO A 518 26.06 -3.67 14.20
N ILE A 519 25.63 -2.84 13.24
CA ILE A 519 24.49 -1.93 13.39
C ILE A 519 23.20 -2.66 13.06
N LEU A 520 23.24 -3.52 12.04
CA LEU A 520 22.09 -4.31 11.62
C LEU A 520 21.66 -5.32 12.69
N ILE A 521 22.56 -5.73 13.58
CA ILE A 521 22.31 -6.79 14.55
C ILE A 521 22.59 -6.29 15.96
N ASP A 522 21.57 -6.41 16.79
CA ASP A 522 21.65 -6.08 18.20
C ASP A 522 22.63 -7.02 18.90
N LYS A 523 23.66 -6.42 19.50
CA LYS A 523 24.67 -7.12 20.31
C LYS A 523 24.25 -7.21 21.78
N HIS A 524 23.28 -6.41 22.22
CA HIS A 524 23.01 -6.13 23.63
C HIS A 524 21.77 -6.83 24.19
N GLU A 525 20.98 -7.52 23.38
CA GLU A 525 20.00 -8.49 23.91
C GLU A 525 20.67 -9.84 24.15
N PHE A 526 21.13 -10.01 25.39
CA PHE A 526 21.36 -11.29 26.02
C PHE A 526 20.05 -11.81 26.61
#